data_AF-A0A355A4G7-F1
#
_entry.id   AF-A0A355A4G7-F1
#
_cell.length_a   1.000
_cell.length_b   1.000
_cell.length_c   1.000
_cell.angle_alpha   90.00
_cell.angle_beta   90.00
_cell.angle_gamma   90.00
#
_symmetry.space_group_name_H-M   'P 1'
#
loop_
_entity.id
_entity.type
_entity.pdbx_description
1 polymer ?
#
loop_
_entity_poly.entity_id
_entity_poly.type
_entity_poly.pdbx_seq_one_letter_code
_entity_poly.pdbx_strand_id
1 'polypeptide(L)' 'PEPLRGDLSGWWARRIDDTNRLVYRIENGKIIIADCRLHYGDK' A
#
# COMPACT_ATOMS: atom_id res chain seq x y z
N PRO A 1 -7.96 1.78 -5.73
CA PRO A 1 -6.52 1.42 -5.78
C PRO A 1 -5.76 2.58 -6.39
N GLU A 2 -4.85 3.16 -5.63
CA GLU A 2 -4.09 4.35 -6.02
C GLU A 2 -2.62 3.94 -6.23
N PRO A 3 -2.07 4.12 -7.44
CA PRO A 3 -0.67 3.79 -7.69
C PRO A 3 0.24 4.80 -6.98
N LEU A 4 1.24 4.30 -6.27
CA LEU A 4 2.24 5.12 -5.60
C LEU A 4 3.30 5.61 -6.60
N ARG A 5 3.98 6.72 -6.27
CA ARG A 5 4.95 7.40 -7.14
C ARG A 5 6.33 7.46 -6.45
N GLY A 6 7.36 7.85 -7.22
CA GLY A 6 8.73 7.96 -6.72
C GLY A 6 9.33 6.60 -6.42
N ASP A 7 9.97 6.45 -5.27
CA ASP A 7 10.60 5.19 -4.82
C ASP A 7 9.59 4.04 -4.65
N LEU A 8 8.30 4.37 -4.51
CA LEU A 8 7.20 3.40 -4.40
C LEU A 8 6.49 3.16 -5.75
N SER A 9 7.07 3.58 -6.86
CA SER A 9 6.52 3.28 -8.19
C SER A 9 6.36 1.77 -8.39
N GLY A 10 5.18 1.33 -8.82
CA GLY A 10 4.82 -0.09 -8.94
C GLY A 10 4.14 -0.68 -7.71
N TRP A 11 4.08 0.06 -6.60
CA TRP A 11 3.23 -0.26 -5.45
C TRP A 11 1.86 0.40 -5.57
N TRP A 12 0.90 -0.19 -4.87
CA TRP A 12 -0.48 0.25 -4.83
C TRP A 12 -0.92 0.43 -3.39
N ALA A 13 -1.63 1.51 -3.13
CA ALA A 13 -2.36 1.70 -1.89
C ALA A 13 -3.85 1.41 -2.11
N ARG A 14 -4.44 0.66 -1.18
CA ARG A 14 -5.88 0.46 -1.06
C ARG A 14 -6.32 0.86 0.34
N ARG A 15 -7.46 1.56 0.44
CA ARG A 15 -8.09 1.86 1.72
C ARG A 15 -8.66 0.58 2.34
N ILE A 16 -8.26 0.28 3.57
CA ILE A 16 -8.87 -0.78 4.40
C ILE A 16 -10.07 -0.17 5.13
N ASP A 17 -9.83 0.95 5.79
CA ASP A 17 -10.81 1.82 6.45
C ASP A 17 -10.36 3.29 6.28
N ASP A 18 -10.90 4.21 7.08
CA ASP A 18 -10.57 5.63 6.98
C ASP A 18 -9.08 5.91 7.22
N THR A 19 -8.46 5.16 8.14
CA THR A 19 -7.10 5.38 8.64
C THR A 19 -6.06 4.45 8.01
N ASN A 20 -6.44 3.19 7.75
CA ASN A 20 -5.50 2.14 7.38
C ASN A 20 -5.41 1.98 5.86
N ARG A 21 -4.17 1.77 5.39
CA ARG A 21 -3.87 1.49 3.98
C ARG A 21 -3.16 0.14 3.87
N LEU A 22 -3.59 -0.65 2.90
CA LEU A 22 -2.85 -1.80 2.41
C LEU A 22 -1.92 -1.33 1.30
N VAL A 23 -0.62 -1.44 1.52
CA VAL A 23 0.41 -1.18 0.50
C VAL A 23 0.87 -2.52 -0.06
N TYR A 24 0.63 -2.74 -1.34
CA TYR A 24 0.91 -4.02 -1.99
C TYR A 24 1.39 -3.85 -3.43
N ARG A 25 2.04 -4.89 -3.96
CA ARG A 25 2.32 -5.03 -5.40
C ARG A 25 2.10 -6.47 -5.84
N ILE A 26 1.92 -6.65 -7.15
CA ILE A 26 1.80 -7.97 -7.77
C ILE A 26 3.07 -8.21 -8.58
N GLU A 27 3.77 -9.30 -8.27
CA GLU A 27 5.02 -9.69 -8.93
C GLU A 27 5.03 -11.21 -9.12
N ASN A 28 5.24 -11.67 -10.34
CA ASN A 28 5.30 -13.10 -10.69
C ASN A 28 4.10 -13.93 -10.18
N GLY A 29 2.89 -13.37 -10.27
CA GLY A 29 1.65 -14.00 -9.79
C GLY A 29 1.50 -14.06 -8.28
N LYS A 30 2.39 -13.40 -7.51
CA LYS A 30 2.33 -13.30 -6.06
C LYS A 30 1.95 -11.89 -5.63
N ILE A 31 1.22 -11.79 -4.53
CA ILE A 31 0.94 -10.52 -3.86
C ILE A 31 2.00 -10.32 -2.78
N ILE A 32 2.72 -9.21 -2.86
CA ILE A 32 3.68 -8.78 -1.85
C ILE A 32 3.03 -7.64 -1.07
N ILE A 33 2.94 -7.81 0.25
CA ILE A 33 2.39 -6.80 1.17
C ILE A 33 3.57 -6.13 1.89
N ALA A 34 3.70 -4.82 1.74
CA ALA A 34 4.71 -4.03 2.45
C ALA A 34 4.18 -3.50 3.78
N ASP A 35 2.91 -3.09 3.79
CA ASP A 35 2.28 -2.50 4.98
C ASP A 35 0.77 -2.75 4.97
N CYS A 36 0.19 -2.86 6.16
CA CYS A 36 -1.23 -3.06 6.39
C CYS A 36 -1.77 -2.27 7.60
N ARG A 37 -1.06 -1.24 8.08
CA ARG A 37 -1.46 -0.45 9.25
C ARG A 37 -1.09 1.03 9.06
N LEU A 38 -1.95 1.92 9.55
CA LEU A 38 -1.71 3.36 9.82
C LEU A 38 -1.08 4.19 8.70
N HIS A 39 -1.81 5.16 8.16
CA HIS A 39 -1.25 6.17 7.27
C HIS A 39 -0.42 7.22 8.05
N TYR A 40 0.85 6.90 8.39
CA TYR A 40 1.94 7.77 8.92
C TYR A 40 1.61 8.88 9.96
N GLY A 41 0.39 8.96 10.48
CA GLY A 41 -0.18 10.17 11.07
C GLY A 41 -0.81 9.99 12.44
N ASP A 42 -1.20 8.78 12.84
CA ASP A 42 -1.59 8.55 14.24
C ASP A 42 -0.37 8.04 15.02
N LYS A 43 0.29 8.97 15.70
CA LYS A 43 1.11 8.71 16.87
C LYS A 43 0.36 9.19 18.10
#